data_AF-A0AAV3W3L9-F1
#
_entry.id   AF-A0AAV3W3L9-F1
#
_cell.length_a   1.000
_cell.length_b   1.000
_cell.length_c   1.000
_cell.angle_alpha   90.00
_cell.angle_beta   90.00
_cell.angle_gamma   90.00
#
_symmetry.space_group_name_H-M   'P 1'
#
loop_
_entity.id
_entity.type
_entity.pdbx_description
1 polymer ?
#
loop_
_entity_poly.entity_id
_entity_poly.type
_entity_poly.pdbx_seq_one_letter_code
_entity_poly.pdbx_strand_id
1 'polypeptide(L)'
;MEAQQFMNYIKDALKNGVKANDKSVQETLKSHIKFLNDHGHRVDAKSFVAQTKFFLDDDFHRSILENQLTGLSYYLYTAAEMHASLNQ
;
A
#
# COMPACT_ATOMS: atom_id res chain seq x y z
N MET A 1 15.57 -5.52 -0.61
CA MET A 1 14.41 -6.27 -0.08
C MET A 1 13.16 -5.69 -0.72
N GLU A 2 12.26 -6.52 -1.23
CA GLU A 2 11.09 -6.09 -2.01
C GLU A 2 10.20 -5.11 -1.22
N ALA A 3 9.88 -5.41 0.05
CA ALA A 3 9.02 -4.57 0.87
C ALA A 3 9.53 -3.13 1.03
N GLN A 4 10.86 -2.95 1.12
CA GLN A 4 11.46 -1.60 1.18
C GLN A 4 11.33 -0.87 -0.16
N GLN A 5 11.46 -1.58 -1.28
CA GLN A 5 11.30 -1.00 -2.62
C GLN A 5 9.83 -0.60 -2.86
N PHE A 6 8.89 -1.46 -2.47
CA PHE A 6 7.47 -1.17 -2.47
C PHE A 6 7.16 0.10 -1.68
N MET A 7 7.56 0.17 -0.41
CA MET A 7 7.28 1.34 0.42
C MET A 7 7.96 2.62 -0.08
N ASN A 8 9.17 2.53 -0.60
CA ASN A 8 9.84 3.68 -1.22
C ASN A 8 9.06 4.19 -2.43
N TYR A 9 8.57 3.29 -3.29
CA TYR A 9 7.77 3.67 -4.44
C TYR A 9 6.45 4.36 -4.03
N ILE A 10 5.71 3.79 -3.07
CA ILE A 10 4.44 4.39 -2.60
C ILE A 10 4.67 5.78 -2.00
N LYS A 11 5.75 5.95 -1.24
CA LYS A 11 6.17 7.26 -0.71
C LYS A 11 6.51 8.24 -1.83
N ASP A 12 7.25 7.82 -2.84
CA ASP A 12 7.61 8.67 -3.98
C ASP A 12 6.38 9.04 -4.84
N ALA A 13 5.43 8.11 -5.00
CA ALA A 13 4.16 8.38 -5.67
C ALA A 13 3.36 9.47 -4.94
N LEU A 14 3.23 9.37 -3.61
CA LEU A 14 2.60 10.41 -2.80
C LEU A 14 3.35 11.75 -2.92
N LYS A 15 4.67 11.74 -2.78
CA LYS A 15 5.52 12.94 -2.87
C LYS A 15 5.35 13.67 -4.20
N ASN A 16 5.18 12.93 -5.29
CA ASN A 16 5.04 13.47 -6.64
C ASN A 16 3.58 13.75 -7.03
N GLY A 17 2.61 13.60 -6.11
CA GLY A 17 1.20 13.87 -6.37
C GLY A 17 0.54 12.87 -7.32
N VAL A 18 1.09 11.66 -7.46
CA VAL A 18 0.51 10.60 -8.29
C VAL A 18 -0.77 10.10 -7.63
N LYS A 19 -1.83 9.93 -8.42
CA LYS A 19 -3.12 9.45 -7.91
C LYS A 19 -3.00 8.02 -7.38
N ALA A 20 -3.71 7.71 -6.30
CA ALA A 20 -3.71 6.37 -5.70
C ALA A 20 -4.24 5.27 -6.66
N ASN A 21 -5.11 5.62 -7.61
CA ASN A 21 -5.59 4.72 -8.66
C ASN A 21 -4.80 4.83 -9.98
N ASP A 22 -3.68 5.55 -10.01
CA ASP A 22 -2.82 5.58 -11.19
C ASP A 22 -2.36 4.16 -11.53
N LYS A 23 -2.28 3.85 -12.83
CA LYS A 23 -1.90 2.52 -13.32
C LYS A 23 -0.59 2.04 -12.69
N SER A 24 0.39 2.93 -12.54
CA SER A 24 1.70 2.59 -11.99
C SER A 24 1.66 2.22 -10.50
N VAL A 25 0.81 2.89 -9.72
CA VAL A 25 0.53 2.55 -8.32
C VAL A 25 -0.17 1.20 -8.24
N GLN A 26 -1.19 0.99 -9.06
CA GLN A 26 -1.99 -0.24 -9.06
C GLN A 26 -1.17 -1.48 -9.46
N GLU A 27 -0.28 -1.37 -10.45
CA GLU A 27 0.63 -2.45 -10.82
C GLU A 27 1.68 -2.71 -9.73
N THR A 28 2.13 -1.68 -9.03
CA THR A 28 3.04 -1.84 -7.87
C THR A 28 2.36 -2.59 -6.73
N LEU A 29 1.10 -2.27 -6.41
CA LEU A 29 0.31 -3.01 -5.40
C LEU A 29 0.13 -4.47 -5.80
N LYS A 30 -0.26 -4.73 -7.05
CA LYS A 30 -0.43 -6.08 -7.58
C LYS A 30 0.86 -6.90 -7.50
N SER A 31 1.99 -6.29 -7.85
CA SER A 31 3.31 -6.93 -7.80
C SER A 31 3.70 -7.26 -6.37
N HIS A 32 3.44 -6.35 -5.42
CA HIS A 32 3.70 -6.58 -4.00
C HIS A 32 2.83 -7.69 -3.41
N ILE A 33 1.53 -7.70 -3.69
CA ILE A 33 0.62 -8.77 -3.27
C ILE A 33 1.08 -10.12 -3.83
N LYS A 34 1.48 -10.16 -5.11
CA LYS A 34 2.05 -11.37 -5.71
C LYS A 34 3.32 -11.81 -4.99
N PHE A 35 4.23 -10.89 -4.70
CA PHE A 35 5.45 -11.19 -3.96
C PHE A 35 5.13 -11.80 -2.58
N LEU A 36 4.20 -11.23 -1.81
CA LEU A 36 3.79 -11.78 -0.52
C LEU A 36 3.25 -13.21 -0.66
N ASN A 37 2.40 -13.46 -1.65
CA ASN A 37 1.83 -14.79 -1.90
C ASN A 37 2.90 -15.81 -2.30
N ASP A 38 3.86 -15.41 -3.13
CA ASP A 38 4.99 -16.26 -3.52
C ASP A 38 5.90 -16.62 -2.33
N HIS A 39 5.85 -15.85 -1.24
CA HIS A 39 6.64 -16.05 -0.02
C HIS A 39 5.83 -16.64 1.15
N GLY A 40 4.68 -17.27 0.86
CA GLY A 40 3.92 -18.06 1.83
C GLY A 40 2.83 -17.29 2.59
N HIS A 41 2.61 -16.02 2.26
CA HIS A 41 1.42 -15.32 2.72
C HIS A 41 0.19 -15.70 1.87
N ARG A 42 -1.01 -15.39 2.37
CA ARG A 42 -2.27 -15.53 1.65
C ARG A 42 -3.00 -14.20 1.69
N VAL A 43 -2.62 -13.33 0.78
CA VAL A 43 -3.12 -11.97 0.65
C VAL A 43 -3.89 -11.84 -0.67
N ASP A 44 -5.17 -11.56 -0.55
CA ASP A 44 -6.04 -11.07 -1.62
C ASP A 44 -6.25 -9.55 -1.46
N ALA A 45 -6.97 -8.93 -2.40
CA ALA A 45 -7.18 -7.48 -2.34
C ALA A 45 -7.93 -7.03 -1.07
N LYS A 46 -8.88 -7.83 -0.58
CA LYS A 46 -9.69 -7.52 0.61
C LYS A 46 -8.87 -7.59 1.91
N SER A 47 -8.04 -8.63 2.05
CA SER A 47 -7.12 -8.77 3.17
C SER A 47 -6.01 -7.73 3.12
N PHE A 48 -5.55 -7.33 1.94
CA PHE A 48 -4.60 -6.22 1.80
C PHE A 48 -5.20 -4.87 2.25
N VAL A 49 -6.46 -4.60 1.91
CA VAL A 49 -7.21 -3.46 2.46
C VAL A 49 -7.28 -3.53 3.99
N ALA A 50 -7.64 -4.68 4.56
CA ALA A 50 -7.70 -4.84 6.02
C ALA A 50 -6.32 -4.61 6.69
N GLN A 51 -5.23 -5.07 6.06
CA GLN A 51 -3.87 -4.84 6.54
C GLN A 51 -3.49 -3.36 6.53
N THR A 52 -3.74 -2.66 5.42
CA THR A 52 -3.43 -1.22 5.32
C THR A 52 -4.32 -0.36 6.22
N LYS A 53 -5.56 -0.76 6.44
CA LYS A 53 -6.44 -0.17 7.45
C LYS A 53 -5.88 -0.37 8.86
N PHE A 54 -5.40 -1.57 9.20
CA PHE A 54 -4.74 -1.79 10.49
C PHE A 54 -3.52 -0.87 10.68
N PHE A 55 -2.70 -0.67 9.65
CA PHE A 55 -1.57 0.28 9.72
C PHE A 55 -2.01 1.73 9.92
N LEU A 56 -3.18 2.10 9.41
CA LEU A 56 -3.76 3.43 9.59
C LEU A 56 -4.38 3.62 10.98
N ASP A 57 -5.07 2.60 11.50
CA ASP A 57 -5.79 2.66 12.78
C ASP A 57 -4.85 2.49 13.99
N ASP A 58 -3.75 1.75 13.85
CA ASP A 58 -2.76 1.54 14.91
C ASP A 58 -1.76 2.69 15.01
N ASP A 59 -1.62 3.27 16.20
CA ASP A 59 -0.78 4.46 16.44
C ASP A 59 0.70 4.22 16.13
N PHE A 60 1.22 3.03 16.44
CA PHE A 60 2.63 2.71 16.21
C PHE A 60 2.93 2.64 14.71
N HIS A 61 2.17 1.84 13.96
CA HIS A 61 2.36 1.72 12.51
C HIS A 61 2.07 3.02 11.77
N ARG A 62 1.01 3.73 12.16
CA ARG A 62 0.68 5.03 11.59
C ARG A 62 1.83 6.01 11.80
N SER A 63 2.38 6.10 13.01
CA SER A 63 3.51 7.01 13.28
C SER A 63 4.74 6.69 12.42
N ILE A 64 5.05 5.41 12.18
CA ILE A 64 6.17 4.99 11.32
C ILE A 64 5.96 5.46 9.87
N LEU A 65 4.75 5.35 9.34
CA LEU A 65 4.45 5.76 7.97
C LEU A 65 4.41 7.29 7.85
N GLU A 66 3.73 7.97 8.78
CA GLU A 66 3.58 9.43 8.77
C GLU A 66 4.92 10.15 9.00
N ASN A 67 5.85 9.56 9.76
CA ASN A 67 7.20 10.10 9.94
C ASN A 67 8.08 9.95 8.68
N GLN A 68 7.75 9.04 7.76
CA GLN A 68 8.47 8.94 6.48
C GLN A 68 7.99 10.00 5.48
N LEU A 69 6.67 10.22 5.43
CA LEU A 69 6.03 11.29 4.66
C LEU A 69 4.60 11.48 5.19
N THR A 70 4.24 12.72 5.53
CA THR A 70 2.88 13.04 5.97
C THR A 70 1.86 12.62 4.91
N GLY A 71 0.84 11.88 5.35
CA GLY A 71 -0.21 11.32 4.50
C GLY A 71 0.08 9.91 3.97
N LEU A 72 1.27 9.33 4.21
CA LEU A 72 1.64 8.02 3.65
C LEU A 72 0.72 6.88 4.11
N SER A 73 0.30 6.89 5.37
CA SER A 73 -0.63 5.86 5.90
C SER A 73 -1.98 5.92 5.18
N TYR A 74 -2.53 7.13 5.03
CA TYR A 74 -3.78 7.39 4.34
C TYR A 74 -3.70 7.10 2.84
N TYR A 75 -2.59 7.45 2.20
CA TYR A 75 -2.37 7.21 0.78
C TYR A 75 -2.28 5.71 0.46
N LEU A 76 -1.54 4.95 1.28
CA LEU A 76 -1.43 3.50 1.12
C LEU A 76 -2.79 2.82 1.31
N TYR A 77 -3.55 3.18 2.35
CA TYR A 77 -4.90 2.67 2.56
C TYR A 77 -5.84 3.00 1.39
N THR A 78 -5.82 4.24 0.90
CA THR A 78 -6.64 4.67 -0.23
C THR A 78 -6.28 3.91 -1.51
N ALA A 79 -4.99 3.69 -1.78
CA ALA A 79 -4.52 2.91 -2.92
C ALA A 79 -5.00 1.45 -2.85
N ALA A 80 -4.98 0.86 -1.65
CA ALA A 80 -5.49 -0.50 -1.42
C ALA A 80 -7.01 -0.60 -1.63
N GLU A 81 -7.80 0.36 -1.11
CA GLU A 81 -9.26 0.41 -1.32
C GLU A 81 -9.63 0.52 -2.80
N MET A 82 -8.94 1.39 -3.54
CA MET A 82 -9.12 1.54 -4.98
C MET A 82 -8.69 0.28 -5.73
N HIS A 83 -7.62 -0.38 -5.29
CA HIS A 83 -7.18 -1.66 -5.85
C HIS A 83 -8.22 -2.76 -5.69
N ALA A 84 -8.77 -2.90 -4.49
CA ALA A 84 -9.82 -3.88 -4.23
C ALA A 84 -11.10 -3.59 -5.01
N SER A 85 -11.45 -2.33 -5.24
CA SER A 85 -12.61 -1.94 -6.03
C SER A 85 -12.44 -2.22 -7.53
N LEU A 86 -11.21 -2.17 -8.06
CA LEU A 86 -10.90 -2.44 -9.47
C LEU A 86 -10.75 -3.94 -9.80
N ASN A 87 -10.54 -4.78 -8.79
CA ASN A 87 -10.26 -6.22 -8.94
C ASN A 87 -11.28 -7.09 -8.19
N GLN A 88 -12.54 -6.65 -8.11
CA GLN A 88 -13.66 -7.43 -7.54
C GLN A 88 -14.04 -8.63 -8.40
#